data_AF-A0A7V9JNM1-F1
#
_entry.id   AF-A0A7V9JNM1-F1
#
_cell.length_a   1.000
_cell.length_b   1.000
_cell.length_c   1.000
_cell.angle_alpha   90.00
_cell.angle_beta   90.00
_cell.angle_gamma   90.00
#
_symmetry.space_group_name_H-M   'P 1'
#
loop_
_entity.id
_entity.type
_entity.pdbx_description
1 polymer ?
#
loop_
_entity_poly.entity_id
_entity_poly.type
_entity_poly.pdbx_seq_one_letter_code
_entity_poly.pdbx_strand_id
1 'polypeptide(L)'
;YRTGATGREIAADLGVDPSTVRRWMHQLNAARRTGPRGNTGVPTNRIITLREIQGLSFADIAAAVRMSKSGVIHRYRIATEGHRRDR
;
A
#
# COMPACT_ATOMS: atom_id res chain seq x y z
N TYR A 1 2.23 9.77 -22.33
CA TYR A 1 3.12 10.38 -23.32
C TYR A 1 4.10 9.32 -23.81
N ARG A 2 3.91 8.86 -25.05
CA ARG A 2 4.72 7.83 -25.73
C ARG A 2 5.78 8.45 -26.65
N THR A 3 6.01 9.73 -26.51
CA THR A 3 6.99 10.51 -27.25
C THR A 3 7.89 11.15 -26.21
N GLY A 4 9.20 10.98 -26.35
CA GLY A 4 10.22 11.47 -25.41
C GLY A 4 10.37 12.99 -25.40
N ALA A 5 9.25 13.72 -25.43
CA ALA A 5 9.21 15.16 -25.29
C ALA A 5 9.83 15.57 -23.95
N THR A 6 10.77 16.51 -24.03
CA THR A 6 11.43 17.08 -22.86
C THR A 6 10.43 17.92 -22.06
N GLY A 7 10.63 18.04 -20.75
CA GLY A 7 9.74 18.85 -19.90
C GLY A 7 9.61 20.31 -20.35
N ARG A 8 10.57 20.82 -21.13
CA ARG A 8 10.56 22.17 -21.72
C ARG A 8 9.58 22.30 -22.88
N GLU A 9 9.48 21.28 -23.73
CA GLU A 9 8.54 21.27 -24.87
C GLU A 9 7.09 21.15 -24.37
N ILE A 10 6.88 20.30 -23.37
CA ILE A 10 5.58 20.17 -22.68
C ILE A 10 5.18 21.50 -22.03
N ALA A 11 6.14 22.21 -21.45
CA ALA A 11 5.89 23.50 -20.83
C ALA A 11 5.51 24.59 -21.85
N ALA A 12 6.19 24.62 -23.00
CA ALA A 12 5.88 25.54 -24.08
C ALA A 12 4.49 25.30 -24.68
N ASP A 13 4.13 24.02 -24.89
CA ASP A 13 2.82 23.62 -25.41
C ASP A 13 1.66 23.98 -24.44
N LEU A 14 1.92 23.83 -23.14
CA LEU A 14 0.93 24.12 -22.10
C LEU A 14 0.94 25.58 -21.62
N GLY A 15 1.85 26.43 -22.13
CA GLY A 15 2.00 27.82 -21.70
C GLY A 15 2.41 28.00 -20.24
N VAL A 16 3.09 27.01 -19.66
CA VAL A 16 3.53 27.03 -18.25
C VAL A 16 5.06 27.07 -18.17
N ASP A 17 5.58 27.40 -16.99
CA ASP A 17 7.02 27.33 -16.76
C ASP A 17 7.52 25.86 -16.69
N PRO A 18 8.69 25.52 -17.26
CA PRO A 18 9.26 24.17 -17.17
C PRO A 18 9.42 23.63 -15.75
N SER A 19 9.61 24.50 -14.75
CA SER A 19 9.65 24.10 -13.33
C SER A 19 8.31 23.57 -12.82
N THR A 20 7.18 24.08 -13.35
CA THR A 20 5.83 23.60 -13.05
C THR A 20 5.64 22.18 -13.56
N VAL A 21 6.06 21.92 -14.80
CA VAL A 21 6.02 20.57 -15.40
C VAL A 21 6.90 19.60 -14.61
N ARG A 22 8.12 20.02 -14.24
CA ARG A 22 9.04 19.22 -13.41
C ARG A 22 8.43 18.88 -12.05
N ARG A 23 7.77 19.85 -11.40
CA ARG A 23 7.07 19.64 -10.13
C ARG A 23 5.94 18.63 -10.27
N TRP A 24 5.11 18.73 -11.31
CA TRP A 24 4.03 17.77 -11.57
C TRP A 24 4.58 16.36 -11.81
N MET A 25 5.64 16.22 -12.61
CA MET A 25 6.31 14.92 -12.82
C MET A 25 6.84 14.33 -11.51
N HIS A 26 7.45 15.15 -10.66
CA HIS A 26 7.92 14.70 -9.35
C HIS A 26 6.77 14.25 -8.45
N GLN A 27 5.65 14.98 -8.41
CA GLN A 27 4.46 14.60 -7.64
C GLN A 27 3.84 13.30 -8.14
N LEU A 28 3.73 13.12 -9.46
CA LEU A 28 3.23 11.88 -10.06
C LEU A 28 4.17 10.70 -9.75
N ASN A 29 5.49 10.90 -9.80
CA ASN A 29 6.46 9.88 -9.44
C ASN A 29 6.44 9.56 -7.95
N ALA A 30 6.27 10.56 -7.09
CA ALA A 30 6.10 10.35 -5.65
C ALA A 30 4.80 9.59 -5.36
N ALA A 31 3.68 9.96 -5.99
CA ALA A 31 2.41 9.25 -5.86
C ALA A 31 2.49 7.78 -6.31
N ARG A 32 3.28 7.48 -7.36
CA ARG A 32 3.57 6.09 -7.78
C ARG A 32 4.37 5.28 -6.75
N ARG A 33 5.21 5.94 -5.94
CA ARG A 33 6.02 5.29 -4.90
C ARG A 33 5.25 5.08 -3.60
N THR A 34 4.14 5.79 -3.41
CA THR A 34 3.28 5.68 -2.22
C THR A 34 2.14 4.67 -2.42
N GLY A 35 2.42 3.56 -3.11
CA GLY A 35 1.51 2.41 -3.09
C GLY A 35 1.53 1.73 -1.72
N PRO A 36 0.46 1.00 -1.33
CA PRO A 36 0.49 0.13 -0.16
C PRO A 36 1.73 -0.75 -0.24
N ARG A 37 2.59 -0.72 0.80
CA ARG A 37 3.74 -1.63 0.87
C ARG A 37 3.23 -3.04 0.67
N GLY A 38 3.81 -3.74 -0.32
CA GLY A 38 3.32 -5.03 -0.81
C GLY A 38 2.87 -5.94 0.32
N ASN A 39 1.61 -6.35 0.25
CA ASN A 39 1.05 -7.35 1.14
C ASN A 39 1.96 -8.59 1.06
N THR A 40 2.32 -9.24 2.17
CA THR A 40 3.28 -10.36 2.26
C THR A 40 2.82 -11.63 1.50
N GLY A 41 1.86 -11.53 0.58
CA GLY A 41 1.17 -12.66 -0.07
C GLY A 41 0.22 -13.40 0.88
N VAL A 42 0.36 -13.20 2.18
CA VAL A 42 -0.48 -13.83 3.22
C VAL A 42 -1.88 -13.24 3.16
N PRO A 43 -2.94 -14.04 2.97
CA PRO A 43 -4.33 -13.58 3.05
C PRO A 43 -4.74 -13.18 4.47
N THR A 44 -5.61 -12.16 4.63
CA THR A 44 -6.03 -11.69 5.97
C THR A 44 -6.91 -12.73 6.67
N ASN A 45 -7.73 -13.47 5.92
CA ASN A 45 -8.56 -14.55 6.47
C ASN A 45 -7.71 -15.64 7.15
N ARG A 46 -6.52 -15.94 6.64
CA ARG A 46 -5.60 -16.91 7.25
C ARG A 46 -5.18 -16.48 8.65
N ILE A 47 -4.90 -15.19 8.85
CA ILE A 47 -4.57 -14.62 10.17
C ILE A 47 -5.76 -14.78 11.13
N ILE A 48 -6.97 -14.51 10.66
CA ILE A 48 -8.20 -14.65 11.46
C ILE A 48 -8.42 -16.12 11.84
N THR A 49 -8.32 -17.05 10.89
CA THR A 49 -8.48 -18.49 11.14
C THR A 49 -7.48 -19.01 12.16
N LEU A 50 -6.20 -18.66 12.04
CA LEU A 50 -5.18 -19.10 12.99
C LEU A 50 -5.45 -18.55 14.40
N ARG A 51 -6.06 -17.36 14.50
CA ARG A 51 -6.39 -16.74 15.78
C ARG A 51 -7.67 -17.29 16.41
N GLU A 52 -8.78 -17.26 15.68
CA GLU A 52 -10.11 -17.57 16.19
C GLU A 52 -10.38 -19.07 16.25
N ILE A 53 -9.93 -19.83 15.25
CA ILE A 53 -10.24 -21.26 15.14
C ILE A 53 -9.16 -22.10 15.83
N GLN A 54 -7.89 -21.76 15.59
CA GLN A 54 -6.77 -22.54 16.14
C GLN A 54 -6.25 -22.00 17.48
N GLY A 55 -6.68 -20.79 17.89
CA GLY A 55 -6.29 -20.22 19.19
C GLY A 55 -4.81 -19.79 19.27
N LEU A 56 -4.09 -19.66 18.15
CA LEU A 56 -2.67 -19.31 18.18
C LEU A 56 -2.45 -17.88 18.70
N SER A 57 -1.32 -17.70 19.39
CA SER A 57 -0.87 -16.37 19.78
C SER A 57 -0.43 -15.56 18.55
N PHE A 58 -0.43 -14.23 18.65
CA PHE A 58 0.04 -13.38 17.55
C PHE A 58 1.53 -13.62 17.21
N ALA A 59 2.33 -14.11 18.16
CA ALA A 59 3.72 -14.45 17.92
C ALA A 59 3.84 -15.73 17.06
N ASP A 60 3.05 -16.75 17.39
CA ASP A 60 3.05 -18.02 16.64
C ASP A 60 2.48 -17.84 15.24
N ILE A 61 1.45 -17.00 15.10
CA ILE A 61 0.90 -16.63 13.78
C ILE A 61 1.96 -15.91 12.95
N ALA A 62 2.69 -14.96 13.54
CA ALA A 62 3.75 -14.22 12.86
C ALA A 62 4.86 -15.15 12.35
N ALA A 63 5.28 -16.10 13.18
CA ALA A 63 6.23 -17.14 12.79
C ALA A 63 5.68 -18.03 11.66
N ALA A 64 4.43 -18.49 11.79
CA ALA A 64 3.78 -19.37 10.82
C ALA A 64 3.57 -18.72 9.44
N VAL A 65 3.27 -17.42 9.40
CA VAL A 65 3.03 -16.69 8.15
C VAL A 65 4.23 -15.88 7.67
N ARG A 66 5.39 -16.00 8.34
CA ARG A 66 6.62 -15.24 8.06
C ARG A 66 6.38 -13.72 7.95
N MET A 67 5.57 -13.19 8.87
CA MET A 67 5.28 -11.76 8.99
C MET A 67 5.81 -11.20 10.30
N SER A 68 5.93 -9.88 10.39
CA SER A 68 6.14 -9.23 11.68
C SER A 68 4.90 -9.35 12.56
N LYS A 69 5.10 -9.53 13.88
CA LYS A 69 4.02 -9.55 14.87
C LYS A 69 3.13 -8.31 14.78
N SER A 70 3.72 -7.14 14.61
CA SER A 70 2.98 -5.87 14.45
C SER A 70 2.10 -5.85 13.20
N GLY A 71 2.57 -6.41 12.07
CA GLY A 71 1.78 -6.52 10.85
C GLY A 71 0.59 -7.46 11.00
N VAL A 72 0.78 -8.58 11.70
CA VAL A 72 -0.31 -9.52 12.04
C VAL A 72 -1.38 -8.84 12.91
N ILE A 73 -0.96 -8.15 13.98
CA ILE A 73 -1.88 -7.44 14.88
C ILE A 73 -2.67 -6.37 14.12
N HIS A 74 -1.98 -5.55 13.31
CA HIS A 74 -2.63 -4.49 12.54
C HIS A 74 -3.70 -5.03 11.59
N ARG A 75 -3.36 -6.08 10.80
CA ARG A 75 -4.29 -6.69 9.86
C ARG A 75 -5.47 -7.37 10.55
N TYR A 76 -5.22 -8.04 11.67
CA TYR A 76 -6.29 -8.64 12.48
C TYR A 76 -7.24 -7.56 13.04
N ARG A 77 -6.71 -6.45 13.55
CA ARG A 77 -7.52 -5.32 14.03
C ARG A 77 -8.37 -4.71 12.92
N ILE A 78 -7.77 -4.34 11.78
CA ILE A 78 -8.53 -3.79 10.65
C ILE A 78 -9.65 -4.74 10.21
N ALA A 79 -9.35 -6.03 10.10
CA ALA A 79 -10.34 -7.01 9.64
C ALA A 79 -11.47 -7.23 10.64
N THR A 80 -11.17 -7.24 11.94
CA THR A 80 -12.19 -7.45 13.00
C THR A 80 -12.97 -6.17 13.34
N GLU A 81 -12.34 -5.00 13.22
CA GLU A 81 -13.00 -3.69 13.42
C GLU A 81 -13.88 -3.31 12.22
N GLY A 82 -13.45 -3.64 11.00
CA GLY A 82 -14.28 -3.50 9.80
C GLY A 82 -15.50 -4.43 9.83
N HIS A 83 -15.32 -5.68 10.26
CA HIS A 83 -16.42 -6.65 10.32
C HIS A 83 -17.53 -6.28 11.32
N ARG A 84 -17.24 -5.49 12.37
CA ARG A 84 -18.28 -5.00 13.31
C ARG A 84 -19.13 -3.86 12.77
N ARG A 85 -18.70 -3.17 11.70
CA ARG A 85 -19.45 -2.03 11.13
C ARG A 85 -20.46 -2.45 10.05
N ASP A 86 -20.30 -3.63 9.47
CA ASP A 86 -21.15 -4.18 8.40
C ASP A 86 -22.19 -5.21 8.90
N ARG A 87 -22.48 -5.27 10.20
CA ARG A 87 -23.44 -6.21 10.79
C ARG A 87 -24.60 -5.52 11.50
#